data_AF-A0A120E8N0-F1
#
_entry.id   AF-A0A120E8N0-F1
#
_cell.length_a   1.000
_cell.length_b   1.000
_cell.length_c   1.000
_cell.angle_alpha   90.00
_cell.angle_beta   90.00
_cell.angle_gamma   90.00
#
_symmetry.space_group_name_H-M   'P 1'
#
loop_
_entity.id
_entity.type
_entity.pdbx_description
1 polymer ?
#
loop_
_entity_poly.entity_id
_entity_poly.type
_entity_poly.pdbx_seq_one_letter_code
_entity_poly.pdbx_strand_id
1 'polypeptide(L)'
;MPVARTASAAASALRAFARAARPQPAPTACCNAPAASTSRALATSAVARSPDSATSSPSPSSSAAPNPSPAFASRYPPGAGTHLYAPSAAAQRAYLESLLGVVGIPNPHLVDEQTAEKTLTHKSGVDKTAIYSRKLKRSELHAVQQEQAQERRGGHNEKFAFVGRRLLRLHLTQHLFSRLSSSHPALLSTVLTAPSQMPLSIESILDTKTLGASVGKAWRLEEALRWREVRGQDGEMTGLWKCRGAGVEGVIGMVFTTQGIDATHRVFEQLVLPHLALPITLERALAAATTSSNSPAPASGSA
;
A
#
# COMPACT_ATOMS: atom_id res chain seq x y z
N MET A 1 29.99 18.22 38.70
CA MET A 1 30.76 17.80 37.52
C MET A 1 30.37 16.38 37.13
N PRO A 2 29.58 16.21 36.06
CA PRO A 2 29.74 15.04 35.19
C PRO A 2 29.81 15.44 33.70
N VAL A 3 30.22 14.45 32.90
CA VAL A 3 31.02 14.55 31.67
C VAL A 3 30.16 14.61 30.41
N ALA A 4 30.57 15.47 29.48
CA ALA A 4 30.02 15.61 28.14
C ALA A 4 30.35 14.40 27.24
N ARG A 5 29.32 13.81 26.61
CA ARG A 5 29.45 12.99 25.40
C ARG A 5 28.19 13.13 24.56
N THR A 6 28.33 13.60 23.31
CA THR A 6 27.74 13.05 22.08
C THR A 6 27.81 14.07 20.92
N ALA A 7 28.95 14.14 20.24
CA ALA A 7 29.11 14.88 18.97
C ALA A 7 29.37 13.96 17.75
N SER A 8 29.36 12.64 17.92
CA SER A 8 29.81 11.70 16.89
C SER A 8 28.73 11.28 15.87
N ALA A 9 27.44 11.38 16.21
CA ALA A 9 26.36 10.87 15.36
C ALA A 9 25.99 11.81 14.18
N ALA A 10 26.24 13.12 14.30
CA ALA A 10 25.87 14.10 13.26
C ALA A 10 26.81 14.08 12.04
N ALA A 11 28.05 13.59 12.18
CA ALA A 11 29.04 13.60 11.11
C ALA A 11 28.81 12.51 10.03
N SER A 12 28.05 11.46 10.33
CA SER A 12 27.82 10.35 9.39
C SER A 12 26.71 10.63 8.37
N ALA A 13 25.72 11.47 8.70
CA ALA A 13 24.62 11.79 7.78
C ALA A 13 25.07 12.71 6.62
N LEU A 14 26.01 13.63 6.88
CA LEU A 14 26.51 14.57 5.86
C LEU A 14 27.43 13.91 4.82
N ARG A 15 28.13 12.81 5.16
CA ARG A 15 28.96 12.07 4.17
C ARG A 15 28.14 11.27 3.16
N ALA A 16 26.89 10.92 3.48
CA ALA A 16 26.02 10.20 2.55
C ALA A 16 25.54 11.08 1.39
N PHE A 17 25.30 12.37 1.62
CA PHE A 17 24.89 13.31 0.57
C PHE A 17 26.04 13.75 -0.36
N ALA A 18 27.27 13.84 0.14
CA ALA A 18 28.42 14.25 -0.66
C ALA A 18 28.82 13.26 -1.78
N ARG A 19 28.36 11.99 -1.71
CA ARG A 19 28.63 10.99 -2.76
C ARG A 19 27.64 11.01 -3.93
N ALA A 20 26.50 11.67 -3.79
CA ALA A 20 25.49 11.76 -4.85
C ALA A 20 25.76 12.86 -5.89
N ALA A 21 26.66 13.80 -5.59
CA ALA A 21 26.98 14.94 -6.46
C ALA A 21 28.23 14.75 -7.34
N ARG A 22 28.74 13.52 -7.48
CA ARG A 22 29.92 13.27 -8.32
C ARG A 22 29.49 13.24 -9.80
N PRO A 23 30.04 14.12 -10.67
CA PRO A 23 29.73 14.10 -12.10
C PRO A 23 30.13 12.75 -12.70
N GLN A 24 29.17 12.12 -13.40
CA GLN A 24 29.40 10.90 -14.16
C GLN A 24 30.34 11.19 -15.34
N PRO A 25 31.40 10.40 -15.55
CA PRO A 25 32.21 10.52 -16.76
C PRO A 25 31.37 10.12 -17.99
N ALA A 26 31.56 10.87 -19.09
CA ALA A 26 30.84 10.67 -20.35
C ALA A 26 31.06 9.26 -20.92
N PRO A 27 30.05 8.66 -21.59
CA PRO A 27 30.15 7.32 -22.13
C PRO A 27 31.07 7.28 -23.35
N THR A 28 32.20 6.60 -23.22
CA THR A 28 33.01 6.16 -24.35
C THR A 28 32.34 4.96 -25.03
N ALA A 29 31.91 5.16 -26.27
CA ALA A 29 31.47 4.09 -27.16
C ALA A 29 32.66 3.18 -27.50
N CYS A 30 32.53 1.87 -27.27
CA CYS A 30 33.30 0.82 -27.94
C CYS A 30 32.64 -0.56 -27.74
N CYS A 31 32.15 -1.12 -28.84
CA CYS A 31 32.34 -2.50 -29.32
C CYS A 31 31.89 -3.71 -28.47
N ASN A 32 30.96 -4.47 -29.10
CA ASN A 32 30.56 -5.86 -28.90
C ASN A 32 31.54 -6.82 -28.18
N ALA A 33 31.01 -7.55 -27.19
CA ALA A 33 31.45 -8.90 -26.85
C ALA A 33 30.28 -9.71 -26.21
N PRO A 34 30.20 -11.03 -26.43
CA PRO A 34 29.01 -11.84 -26.19
C PRO A 34 28.84 -12.32 -24.74
N ALA A 35 27.58 -12.65 -24.43
CA ALA A 35 27.04 -13.03 -23.13
C ALA A 35 27.66 -14.32 -22.55
N ALA A 36 28.09 -14.24 -21.29
CA ALA A 36 28.35 -15.40 -20.44
C ALA A 36 27.17 -15.62 -19.49
N SER A 37 26.49 -16.74 -19.69
CA SER A 37 25.42 -17.28 -18.85
C SER A 37 26.00 -17.78 -17.53
N THR A 38 25.48 -17.29 -16.40
CA THR A 38 25.72 -17.89 -15.08
C THR A 38 24.41 -18.10 -14.35
N SER A 39 23.95 -19.34 -14.40
CA SER A 39 22.87 -19.89 -13.59
C SER A 39 23.27 -19.85 -12.11
N ARG A 40 22.49 -19.17 -11.27
CA ARG A 40 22.63 -19.22 -9.81
C ARG A 40 21.53 -20.12 -9.25
N ALA A 41 21.93 -21.32 -8.83
CA ALA A 41 21.09 -22.30 -8.17
C ALA A 41 20.69 -21.83 -6.76
N LEU A 42 19.41 -22.01 -6.42
CA LEU A 42 18.86 -21.82 -5.08
C LEU A 42 19.16 -23.07 -4.25
N ALA A 43 19.89 -22.91 -3.14
CA ALA A 43 20.08 -23.95 -2.15
C ALA A 43 18.92 -23.92 -1.14
N THR A 44 18.14 -24.99 -1.10
CA THR A 44 17.15 -25.29 -0.07
C THR A 44 17.81 -26.04 1.08
N SER A 45 17.88 -25.44 2.27
CA SER A 45 18.26 -26.15 3.50
C SER A 45 17.04 -26.85 4.09
N ALA A 46 16.99 -28.17 3.95
CA ALA A 46 16.07 -29.05 4.67
C ALA A 46 16.71 -29.46 6.00
N VAL A 47 15.98 -29.25 7.10
CA VAL A 47 16.37 -29.70 8.45
C VAL A 47 15.97 -31.17 8.61
N ALA A 48 16.97 -32.01 8.86
CA ALA A 48 16.80 -33.42 9.21
C ALA A 48 16.30 -33.56 10.65
N ARG A 49 15.29 -34.42 10.88
CA ARG A 49 14.91 -34.93 12.20
C ARG A 49 15.33 -36.40 12.29
N SER A 50 16.03 -36.72 13.37
CA SER A 50 16.46 -38.07 13.74
C SER A 50 15.27 -38.94 14.19
N PRO A 51 15.39 -40.27 14.07
CA PRO A 51 14.43 -41.24 14.59
C PRO A 51 14.83 -41.69 16.00
N ASP A 52 13.85 -41.98 16.86
CA ASP A 52 14.10 -42.79 18.05
C ASP A 52 13.00 -43.83 18.27
N SER A 53 13.44 -44.89 18.94
CA SER A 53 12.95 -46.26 18.90
C SER A 53 11.81 -46.59 19.87
N ALA A 54 11.04 -47.60 19.44
CA ALA A 54 10.48 -48.74 20.20
C ALA A 54 9.56 -48.50 21.41
N THR A 55 8.39 -49.15 21.41
CA THR A 55 7.99 -50.20 22.39
C THR A 55 6.73 -50.91 21.89
N SER A 56 6.66 -52.22 22.16
CA SER A 56 5.75 -53.24 21.62
C SER A 56 4.56 -53.61 22.53
N SER A 57 3.42 -53.96 21.89
CA SER A 57 2.39 -54.98 22.26
C SER A 57 1.45 -54.74 23.46
N PRO A 58 0.29 -55.44 23.61
CA PRO A 58 -0.49 -56.28 22.67
C PRO A 58 -2.01 -55.93 22.56
N SER A 59 -2.69 -56.61 21.64
CA SER A 59 -4.14 -56.62 21.38
C SER A 59 -5.00 -57.17 22.54
N PRO A 60 -6.31 -56.84 22.56
CA PRO A 60 -7.27 -57.91 22.24
C PRO A 60 -8.46 -57.47 21.37
N SER A 61 -9.02 -58.50 20.75
CA SER A 61 -10.17 -58.56 19.86
C SER A 61 -11.48 -58.15 20.51
N SER A 62 -12.32 -57.40 19.80
CA SER A 62 -13.79 -57.49 19.93
C SER A 62 -14.48 -56.96 18.67
N SER A 63 -15.43 -57.76 18.22
CA SER A 63 -16.24 -57.68 17.03
C SER A 63 -17.45 -56.72 17.17
N ALA A 64 -17.91 -56.25 16.01
CA ALA A 64 -19.26 -55.79 15.67
C ALA A 64 -19.67 -54.33 15.99
N ALA A 65 -19.70 -53.49 14.94
CA ALA A 65 -20.90 -52.81 14.42
C ALA A 65 -20.52 -51.89 13.22
N PRO A 66 -21.32 -51.83 12.14
CA PRO A 66 -21.10 -50.88 11.05
C PRO A 66 -21.55 -49.49 11.51
N ASN A 67 -20.60 -48.66 11.90
CA ASN A 67 -20.87 -47.26 12.21
C ASN A 67 -20.96 -46.49 10.87
N PRO A 68 -22.12 -45.92 10.49
CA PRO A 68 -22.20 -45.09 9.30
C PRO A 68 -21.28 -43.89 9.53
N SER A 69 -20.34 -43.69 8.60
CA SER A 69 -19.51 -42.50 8.57
C SER A 69 -20.41 -41.28 8.73
N PRO A 70 -20.17 -40.38 9.70
CA PRO A 70 -20.85 -39.10 9.66
C PRO A 70 -20.35 -38.45 8.38
N ALA A 71 -21.25 -38.33 7.41
CA ALA A 71 -21.07 -37.38 6.33
C ALA A 71 -20.60 -36.09 7.01
N PHE A 72 -19.43 -35.59 6.62
CA PHE A 72 -19.00 -34.24 6.93
C PHE A 72 -20.04 -33.31 6.26
N ALA A 73 -21.19 -33.18 6.90
CA ALA A 73 -22.16 -32.15 6.64
C ALA A 73 -21.39 -30.87 6.94
N SER A 74 -21.00 -30.21 5.86
CA SER A 74 -20.53 -28.84 5.87
C SER A 74 -21.44 -28.03 6.80
N ARG A 75 -20.97 -27.80 8.03
CA ARG A 75 -21.63 -26.94 9.05
C ARG A 75 -21.59 -25.46 8.66
N TYR A 76 -21.43 -25.15 7.37
CA TYR A 76 -21.58 -23.79 6.90
C TYR A 76 -23.05 -23.56 6.60
N PRO A 77 -23.73 -22.66 7.35
CA PRO A 77 -25.11 -22.34 7.09
C PRO A 77 -25.28 -21.91 5.63
N PRO A 78 -26.34 -22.38 4.93
CA PRO A 78 -26.65 -21.97 3.57
C PRO A 78 -27.04 -20.49 3.60
N GLY A 79 -26.06 -19.62 3.35
CA GLY A 79 -26.15 -18.17 3.59
C GLY A 79 -24.79 -17.49 3.75
N ALA A 80 -23.70 -18.25 3.96
CA ALA A 80 -22.32 -17.75 3.99
C ALA A 80 -21.78 -17.41 2.58
N GLY A 81 -22.55 -16.69 1.77
CA GLY A 81 -22.12 -16.21 0.46
C GLY A 81 -21.18 -15.02 0.60
N THR A 82 -20.01 -15.08 -0.06
CA THR A 82 -19.19 -13.88 -0.23
C THR A 82 -19.92 -12.91 -1.15
N HIS A 83 -20.26 -11.72 -0.65
CA HIS A 83 -20.89 -10.68 -1.48
C HIS A 83 -19.83 -9.96 -2.33
N LEU A 84 -20.09 -9.80 -3.63
CA LEU A 84 -19.25 -9.01 -4.53
C LEU A 84 -19.86 -7.62 -4.69
N TYR A 85 -19.18 -6.61 -4.19
CA TYR A 85 -19.47 -5.22 -4.51
C TYR A 85 -18.74 -4.89 -5.81
N ALA A 86 -19.47 -4.58 -6.88
CA ALA A 86 -18.91 -4.28 -8.19
C ALA A 86 -19.66 -3.12 -8.86
N PRO A 87 -19.35 -1.88 -8.48
CA PRO A 87 -19.82 -0.69 -9.21
C PRO A 87 -19.39 -0.76 -10.68
N SER A 88 -20.16 -0.15 -11.58
CA SER A 88 -19.79 -0.07 -13.00
C SER A 88 -18.57 0.83 -13.19
N ALA A 89 -17.78 0.59 -14.24
CA ALA A 89 -16.60 1.41 -14.54
C ALA A 89 -16.95 2.90 -14.71
N ALA A 90 -18.10 3.21 -15.31
CA ALA A 90 -18.63 4.57 -15.42
C ALA A 90 -18.91 5.20 -14.05
N ALA A 91 -19.50 4.45 -13.10
CA ALA A 91 -19.74 4.94 -11.74
C ALA A 91 -18.42 5.18 -10.98
N GLN A 92 -17.43 4.30 -11.18
CA GLN A 92 -16.09 4.45 -10.60
C GLN A 92 -15.38 5.69 -11.13
N ARG A 93 -15.46 5.93 -12.44
CA ARG A 93 -14.92 7.14 -13.06
C ARG A 93 -15.61 8.40 -12.53
N ALA A 94 -16.94 8.44 -12.53
CA ALA A 94 -17.71 9.59 -12.03
C ALA A 94 -17.37 9.89 -10.56
N TYR A 95 -17.19 8.86 -9.74
CA TYR A 95 -16.74 9.00 -8.37
C TYR A 95 -15.34 9.66 -8.28
N LEU A 96 -14.37 9.19 -9.08
CA LEU A 96 -13.03 9.78 -9.09
C LEU A 96 -13.02 11.22 -9.60
N GLU A 97 -13.80 11.53 -10.64
CA GLU A 97 -13.97 12.90 -11.13
C GLU A 97 -14.54 13.81 -10.05
N SER A 98 -15.54 13.35 -9.30
CA SER A 98 -16.11 14.09 -8.16
C SER A 98 -15.09 14.27 -7.03
N LEU A 99 -14.35 13.23 -6.66
CA LEU A 99 -13.37 13.27 -5.58
C LEU A 99 -12.21 14.22 -5.91
N LEU A 100 -11.67 14.11 -7.12
CA LEU A 100 -10.50 14.86 -7.56
C LEU A 100 -10.83 16.26 -8.09
N GLY A 101 -12.10 16.50 -8.45
CA GLY A 101 -12.60 17.81 -8.86
C GLY A 101 -12.39 18.89 -7.80
N VAL A 102 -12.41 18.52 -6.51
CA VAL A 102 -12.14 19.42 -5.39
C VAL A 102 -10.73 20.01 -5.43
N VAL A 103 -9.75 19.27 -5.98
CA VAL A 103 -8.32 19.66 -5.98
C VAL A 103 -7.93 20.46 -7.23
N GLY A 104 -8.73 20.39 -8.30
CA GLY A 104 -8.41 21.05 -9.58
C GLY A 104 -7.22 20.39 -10.30
N ILE A 105 -7.37 19.12 -10.65
CA ILE A 105 -6.35 18.37 -11.41
C ILE A 105 -6.26 18.91 -12.86
N PRO A 106 -5.05 19.07 -13.43
CA PRO A 106 -4.85 19.73 -14.73
C PRO A 106 -5.40 18.94 -15.92
N ASN A 107 -5.29 17.61 -15.93
CA ASN A 107 -5.69 16.78 -17.07
C ASN A 107 -6.73 15.72 -16.67
N PRO A 108 -7.97 16.11 -16.32
CA PRO A 108 -8.99 15.17 -15.85
C PRO A 108 -9.33 14.08 -16.88
N HIS A 109 -9.20 14.40 -18.17
CA HIS A 109 -9.47 13.48 -19.27
C HIS A 109 -8.52 12.25 -19.33
N LEU A 110 -7.37 12.29 -18.66
CA LEU A 110 -6.45 11.14 -18.58
C LEU A 110 -6.94 10.06 -17.61
N VAL A 111 -7.97 10.35 -16.81
CA VAL A 111 -8.66 9.37 -15.97
C VAL A 111 -9.77 8.72 -16.80
N ASP A 112 -9.38 7.80 -17.68
CA ASP A 112 -10.33 7.02 -18.46
C ASP A 112 -11.06 5.96 -17.61
N GLU A 113 -12.13 5.38 -18.15
CA GLU A 113 -12.93 4.38 -17.43
C GLU A 113 -12.11 3.14 -17.05
N GLN A 114 -11.16 2.73 -17.89
CA GLN A 114 -10.31 1.56 -17.62
C GLN A 114 -9.32 1.83 -16.48
N THR A 115 -8.73 3.02 -16.44
CA THR A 115 -7.84 3.45 -15.35
C THR A 115 -8.63 3.61 -14.07
N ALA A 116 -9.84 4.18 -14.13
CA ALA A 116 -10.73 4.27 -12.97
C ALA A 116 -11.10 2.89 -12.42
N GLU A 117 -11.55 1.96 -13.27
CA GLU A 117 -11.88 0.60 -12.88
C GLU A 117 -10.68 -0.10 -12.25
N LYS A 118 -9.51 -0.02 -12.90
CA LYS A 118 -8.27 -0.62 -12.40
C LYS A 118 -7.82 -0.04 -11.07
N THR A 119 -8.01 1.26 -10.87
CA THR A 119 -7.64 1.99 -9.64
C THR A 119 -8.55 1.61 -8.47
N LEU A 120 -9.84 1.40 -8.74
CA LEU A 120 -10.85 1.09 -7.73
C LEU A 120 -11.22 -0.40 -7.68
N THR A 121 -10.46 -1.29 -8.32
CA THR A 121 -10.63 -2.74 -8.20
C THR A 121 -9.59 -3.34 -7.27
N HIS A 122 -10.04 -3.85 -6.13
CA HIS A 122 -9.20 -4.61 -5.21
C HIS A 122 -9.00 -6.04 -5.73
N LYS A 123 -7.88 -6.69 -5.36
CA LYS A 123 -7.54 -8.07 -5.75
C LYS A 123 -8.65 -9.09 -5.44
N SER A 124 -9.43 -8.87 -4.38
CA SER A 124 -10.57 -9.73 -4.02
C SER A 124 -11.81 -9.52 -4.91
N GLY A 125 -11.96 -8.33 -5.51
CA GLY A 125 -13.08 -7.98 -6.40
C GLY A 125 -12.90 -8.44 -7.85
N VAL A 126 -11.72 -8.96 -8.20
CA VAL A 126 -11.45 -9.56 -9.51
C VAL A 126 -12.26 -10.86 -9.63
N ASP A 127 -13.07 -10.96 -10.69
CA ASP A 127 -13.84 -12.16 -10.96
C ASP A 127 -12.93 -13.28 -11.47
N LYS A 128 -12.55 -14.19 -10.55
CA LYS A 128 -11.71 -15.34 -10.85
C LYS A 128 -12.41 -16.35 -11.76
N THR A 129 -13.74 -16.44 -11.72
CA THR A 129 -14.49 -17.45 -12.50
C THR A 129 -14.35 -17.18 -13.99
N ALA A 130 -14.43 -15.90 -14.39
CA ALA A 130 -14.17 -15.44 -15.75
C ALA A 130 -12.74 -15.72 -16.25
N ILE A 131 -11.77 -15.87 -15.33
CA ILE A 131 -10.38 -16.21 -15.61
C ILE A 131 -10.23 -17.73 -15.82
N TYR A 132 -10.81 -18.54 -14.94
CA TYR A 132 -10.70 -20.01 -15.00
C TYR A 132 -11.48 -20.63 -16.17
N SER A 133 -12.72 -20.20 -16.42
CA SER A 133 -13.54 -20.75 -17.50
C SER A 133 -12.95 -20.53 -18.90
N ARG A 134 -12.06 -19.53 -19.05
CA ARG A 134 -11.35 -19.26 -20.30
C ARG A 134 -10.06 -20.07 -20.47
N LYS A 135 -9.41 -20.50 -19.39
CA LYS A 135 -8.25 -21.40 -19.47
C LYS A 135 -8.61 -22.77 -20.01
N LEU A 136 -9.83 -23.26 -19.75
CA LEU A 136 -10.29 -24.55 -20.28
C LEU A 136 -10.60 -24.55 -21.79
N LYS A 137 -10.82 -23.39 -22.41
CA LYS A 137 -11.21 -23.29 -23.84
C LYS A 137 -10.06 -22.98 -24.81
N ARG A 138 -8.79 -22.98 -24.37
CA ARG A 138 -7.71 -22.32 -25.13
C ARG A 138 -6.51 -23.24 -25.37
N SER A 139 -6.56 -23.95 -26.50
CA SER A 139 -5.42 -24.62 -27.14
C SER A 139 -4.50 -23.60 -27.85
N GLU A 140 -3.23 -23.63 -27.44
CA GLU A 140 -1.93 -23.26 -28.04
C GLU A 140 -1.71 -22.02 -28.97
N LEU A 141 -2.68 -21.42 -29.65
CA LEU A 141 -2.35 -20.53 -30.78
C LEU A 141 -2.25 -19.00 -30.51
N HIS A 142 -2.39 -18.49 -29.28
CA HIS A 142 -2.45 -17.04 -29.08
C HIS A 142 -1.77 -16.51 -27.81
N ALA A 143 -0.43 -16.56 -27.76
CA ALA A 143 0.38 -15.94 -26.70
C ALA A 143 0.50 -14.40 -26.84
N VAL A 144 0.62 -13.87 -28.07
CA VAL A 144 0.82 -12.41 -28.30
C VAL A 144 -0.48 -11.61 -28.09
N GLN A 145 -1.62 -12.14 -28.53
CA GLN A 145 -2.93 -11.58 -28.15
C GLN A 145 -3.25 -11.77 -26.66
N GLN A 146 -2.52 -12.64 -25.95
CA GLN A 146 -2.72 -12.89 -24.53
C GLN A 146 -2.25 -11.69 -23.72
N GLU A 147 -1.08 -11.15 -24.00
CA GLU A 147 -0.49 -10.03 -23.27
C GLU A 147 -1.33 -8.75 -23.42
N GLN A 148 -1.70 -8.39 -24.66
CA GLN A 148 -2.58 -7.26 -24.92
C GLN A 148 -4.00 -7.45 -24.36
N ALA A 149 -4.52 -8.69 -24.34
CA ALA A 149 -5.79 -8.97 -23.70
C ALA A 149 -5.68 -8.97 -22.16
N GLN A 150 -4.53 -9.31 -21.58
CA GLN A 150 -4.30 -9.29 -20.14
C GLN A 150 -4.17 -7.86 -19.61
N GLU A 151 -3.55 -6.97 -20.39
CA GLU A 151 -3.52 -5.54 -20.10
C GLU A 151 -4.91 -4.90 -20.17
N ARG A 152 -5.76 -5.36 -21.10
CA ARG A 152 -7.14 -4.88 -21.26
C ARG A 152 -8.17 -5.55 -20.32
N ARG A 153 -7.83 -6.63 -19.61
CA ARG A 153 -8.81 -7.45 -18.86
C ARG A 153 -8.53 -7.44 -17.36
N GLY A 154 -9.15 -6.50 -16.66
CA GLY A 154 -9.40 -6.58 -15.22
C GLY A 154 -8.14 -6.47 -14.38
N GLY A 155 -7.38 -5.39 -14.57
CA GLY A 155 -6.31 -5.04 -13.64
C GLY A 155 -6.89 -4.73 -12.27
N HIS A 156 -6.25 -5.24 -11.22
CA HIS A 156 -6.48 -4.75 -9.86
C HIS A 156 -5.49 -3.62 -9.54
N ASN A 157 -5.78 -2.87 -8.49
CA ASN A 157 -5.05 -1.66 -8.13
C ASN A 157 -3.66 -1.89 -7.52
N GLU A 158 -3.14 -3.11 -7.48
CA GLU A 158 -1.89 -3.45 -6.77
C GLU A 158 -0.68 -2.68 -7.32
N LYS A 159 -0.60 -2.47 -8.64
CA LYS A 159 0.47 -1.68 -9.26
C LYS A 159 0.38 -0.20 -8.87
N PHE A 160 -0.82 0.37 -8.91
CA PHE A 160 -1.02 1.77 -8.49
C PHE A 160 -0.78 1.92 -6.99
N ALA A 161 -1.32 1.03 -6.16
CA ALA A 161 -1.13 1.04 -4.71
C ALA A 161 0.35 0.94 -4.32
N PHE A 162 1.14 0.12 -5.02
CA PHE A 162 2.58 0.04 -4.81
C PHE A 162 3.30 1.38 -5.03
N VAL A 163 2.91 2.14 -6.06
CA VAL A 163 3.45 3.47 -6.34
C VAL A 163 2.92 4.48 -5.31
N GLY A 164 1.62 4.45 -5.03
CA GLY A 164 0.97 5.34 -4.06
C GLY A 164 1.54 5.24 -2.65
N ARG A 165 1.86 4.03 -2.15
CA ARG A 165 2.52 3.86 -0.84
C ARG A 165 3.83 4.64 -0.73
N ARG A 166 4.64 4.64 -1.79
CA ARG A 166 5.91 5.39 -1.83
C ARG A 166 5.68 6.88 -1.85
N LEU A 167 4.69 7.34 -2.61
CA LEU A 167 4.35 8.75 -2.72
C LEU A 167 3.77 9.31 -1.43
N LEU A 168 2.87 8.56 -0.78
CA LEU A 168 2.37 8.92 0.55
C LEU A 168 3.51 9.07 1.55
N ARG A 169 4.46 8.13 1.56
CA ARG A 169 5.67 8.22 2.40
C ARG A 169 6.51 9.46 2.07
N LEU A 170 6.74 9.71 0.78
CA LEU A 170 7.50 10.86 0.30
C LEU A 170 6.85 12.18 0.76
N HIS A 171 5.58 12.38 0.44
CA HIS A 171 4.86 13.61 0.76
C HIS A 171 4.73 13.82 2.27
N LEU A 172 4.43 12.78 3.05
CA LEU A 172 4.40 12.90 4.51
C LEU A 172 5.80 13.25 5.06
N THR A 173 6.86 12.61 4.58
CA THR A 173 8.24 12.93 5.02
C THR A 173 8.59 14.38 4.71
N GLN A 174 8.28 14.84 3.51
CA GLN A 174 8.53 16.23 3.08
C GLN A 174 7.73 17.22 3.92
N HIS A 175 6.44 16.94 4.16
CA HIS A 175 5.57 17.76 5.00
C HIS A 175 6.15 17.89 6.42
N LEU A 176 6.48 16.76 7.06
CA LEU A 176 7.05 16.75 8.40
C LEU A 176 8.38 17.50 8.47
N PHE A 177 9.25 17.32 7.48
CA PHE A 177 10.52 18.03 7.43
C PHE A 177 10.32 19.55 7.30
N SER A 178 9.40 19.98 6.43
CA SER A 178 9.08 21.40 6.23
C SER A 178 8.53 22.06 7.50
N ARG A 179 7.68 21.36 8.26
CA ARG A 179 7.01 21.92 9.45
C ARG A 179 7.82 21.78 10.75
N LEU A 180 8.60 20.71 10.89
CA LEU A 180 9.20 20.35 12.18
C LEU A 180 10.72 20.52 12.25
N SER A 181 11.42 20.71 11.11
CA SER A 181 12.89 20.79 11.10
C SER A 181 13.45 21.90 11.99
N SER A 182 12.79 23.06 12.04
CA SER A 182 13.20 24.20 12.86
C SER A 182 12.62 24.17 14.28
N SER A 183 11.39 23.69 14.44
CA SER A 183 10.63 23.80 15.69
C SER A 183 10.77 22.59 16.61
N HIS A 184 10.80 21.37 16.05
CA HIS A 184 10.80 20.11 16.80
C HIS A 184 11.74 19.06 16.18
N PRO A 185 13.06 19.35 16.03
CA PRO A 185 14.00 18.46 15.35
C PRO A 185 14.14 17.08 16.01
N ALA A 186 14.05 17.00 17.34
CA ALA A 186 14.10 15.72 18.07
C ALA A 186 12.90 14.82 17.74
N LEU A 187 11.68 15.38 17.71
CA LEU A 187 10.47 14.64 17.35
C LEU A 187 10.52 14.18 15.89
N LEU A 188 10.97 15.06 14.99
CA LEU A 188 11.18 14.71 13.58
C LEU A 188 12.13 13.51 13.45
N SER A 189 13.28 13.55 14.14
CA SER A 189 14.20 12.41 14.16
C SER A 189 13.52 11.14 14.67
N THR A 190 12.75 11.21 15.76
CA THR A 190 12.02 10.06 16.29
C THR A 190 11.04 9.48 15.26
N VAL A 191 10.22 10.31 14.62
CA VAL A 191 9.22 9.85 13.63
C VAL A 191 9.88 9.19 12.41
N LEU A 192 11.02 9.72 11.96
CA LEU A 192 11.75 9.21 10.80
C LEU A 192 12.52 7.90 11.07
N THR A 193 13.00 7.71 12.31
CA THR A 193 13.82 6.53 12.67
C THR A 193 13.08 5.51 13.53
N ALA A 194 11.87 5.81 14.01
CA ALA A 194 11.09 4.89 14.83
C ALA A 194 10.84 3.56 14.11
N PRO A 195 10.92 2.42 14.81
CA PRO A 195 10.58 1.14 14.21
C PRO A 195 9.10 1.11 13.84
N SER A 196 8.76 0.35 12.80
CA SER A 196 7.40 0.31 12.22
C SER A 196 6.28 -0.11 13.18
N GLN A 197 6.63 -0.76 14.29
CA GLN A 197 5.68 -1.16 15.34
C GLN A 197 5.28 -0.01 16.27
N MET A 198 6.04 1.09 16.25
CA MET A 198 5.71 2.27 17.06
C MET A 198 4.62 3.09 16.35
N PRO A 199 3.57 3.53 17.07
CA PRO A 199 2.50 4.36 16.51
C PRO A 199 2.99 5.67 15.88
N LEU A 200 4.14 6.17 16.34
CA LEU A 200 4.78 7.39 15.84
C LEU A 200 5.58 7.18 14.55
N SER A 201 5.80 5.94 14.10
CA SER A 201 6.53 5.70 12.87
C SER A 201 5.69 6.07 11.65
N ILE A 202 6.36 6.57 10.60
CA ILE A 202 5.71 6.85 9.32
C ILE A 202 5.00 5.62 8.75
N GLU A 203 5.56 4.42 8.94
CA GLU A 203 4.95 3.17 8.47
C GLU A 203 3.65 2.86 9.20
N SER A 204 3.57 3.13 10.51
CA SER A 204 2.34 2.90 11.27
C SER A 204 1.25 3.92 10.92
N ILE A 205 1.64 5.18 10.69
CA ILE A 205 0.72 6.26 10.28
C ILE A 205 0.13 5.97 8.91
N LEU A 206 0.96 5.48 7.98
CA LEU A 206 0.58 5.13 6.62
C LEU A 206 0.22 3.65 6.44
N ASP A 207 -0.03 2.91 7.52
CA ASP A 207 -0.46 1.52 7.41
C ASP A 207 -1.77 1.45 6.60
N THR A 208 -1.86 0.49 5.68
CA THR A 208 -2.99 0.37 4.78
C THR A 208 -4.33 0.27 5.55
N LYS A 209 -4.38 -0.39 6.71
CA LYS A 209 -5.63 -0.45 7.49
C LYS A 209 -5.95 0.90 8.14
N THR A 210 -4.95 1.58 8.69
CA THR A 210 -5.09 2.93 9.26
C THR A 210 -5.59 3.92 8.21
N LEU A 211 -5.00 3.91 7.01
CA LEU A 211 -5.45 4.71 5.86
C LEU A 211 -6.88 4.39 5.48
N GLY A 212 -7.27 3.11 5.46
CA GLY A 212 -8.63 2.72 5.13
C GLY A 212 -9.68 3.07 6.20
N ALA A 213 -9.31 3.03 7.47
CA ALA A 213 -10.18 3.39 8.59
C ALA A 213 -10.39 4.91 8.71
N SER A 214 -9.39 5.70 8.30
CA SER A 214 -9.39 7.15 8.36
C SER A 214 -9.72 7.77 6.99
N VAL A 215 -8.71 8.02 6.15
CA VAL A 215 -8.80 8.63 4.81
C VAL A 215 -9.81 7.91 3.92
N GLY A 216 -9.72 6.58 3.81
CA GLY A 216 -10.59 5.81 2.93
C GLY A 216 -12.06 5.79 3.38
N LYS A 217 -12.31 5.93 4.68
CA LYS A 217 -13.66 6.14 5.23
C LYS A 217 -14.16 7.55 4.95
N ALA A 218 -13.32 8.58 5.13
CA ALA A 218 -13.67 9.96 4.82
C ALA A 218 -14.05 10.14 3.34
N TRP A 219 -13.35 9.42 2.44
CA TRP A 219 -13.65 9.44 1.01
C TRP A 219 -14.86 8.57 0.61
N ARG A 220 -15.43 7.77 1.53
CA ARG A 220 -16.51 6.80 1.23
C ARG A 220 -16.15 5.80 0.12
N LEU A 221 -14.90 5.32 0.12
CA LEU A 221 -14.39 4.45 -0.94
C LEU A 221 -15.17 3.13 -1.08
N GLU A 222 -15.89 2.69 -0.06
CA GLU A 222 -16.75 1.51 -0.11
C GLU A 222 -17.83 1.56 -1.20
N GLU A 223 -18.26 2.75 -1.62
CA GLU A 223 -19.32 2.94 -2.62
C GLU A 223 -18.80 2.77 -4.05
N ALA A 224 -17.51 3.06 -4.26
CA ALA A 224 -16.89 3.02 -5.58
C ALA A 224 -15.92 1.83 -5.75
N LEU A 225 -15.47 1.21 -4.65
CA LEU A 225 -14.57 0.07 -4.72
C LEU A 225 -15.28 -1.18 -5.25
N ARG A 226 -14.63 -1.84 -6.20
CA ARG A 226 -14.92 -3.22 -6.58
C ARG A 226 -14.13 -4.17 -5.69
N TRP A 227 -14.80 -4.84 -4.77
CA TRP A 227 -14.19 -5.74 -3.80
C TRP A 227 -15.15 -6.83 -3.35
N ARG A 228 -14.60 -7.94 -2.84
CA ARG A 228 -15.38 -9.05 -2.30
C ARG A 228 -15.30 -9.06 -0.78
N GLU A 229 -16.47 -9.11 -0.17
CA GLU A 229 -16.66 -9.24 1.26
C GLU A 229 -16.17 -10.59 1.76
N VAL A 230 -15.48 -10.58 2.91
CA VAL A 230 -15.17 -11.78 3.66
C VAL A 230 -15.81 -11.64 5.02
N ARG A 231 -16.77 -12.51 5.32
CA ARG A 231 -17.42 -12.55 6.63
C ARG A 231 -16.65 -13.48 7.56
N GLY A 232 -16.46 -13.04 8.82
CA GLY A 232 -15.90 -13.86 9.88
C GLY A 232 -16.86 -14.99 10.32
N GLN A 233 -16.43 -15.80 11.29
CA GLN A 233 -17.28 -16.85 11.87
C GLN A 233 -18.54 -16.25 12.52
N ASP A 234 -18.41 -15.06 13.11
CA ASP A 234 -19.51 -14.32 13.76
C ASP A 234 -20.40 -13.56 12.75
N GLY A 235 -20.12 -13.67 11.44
CA GLY A 235 -20.83 -12.94 10.40
C GLY A 235 -20.37 -11.49 10.20
N GLU A 236 -19.43 -10.99 11.02
CA GLU A 236 -18.89 -9.64 10.87
C GLU A 236 -18.12 -9.46 9.56
N MET A 237 -18.33 -8.31 8.90
CA MET A 237 -17.64 -7.94 7.68
C MET A 237 -16.18 -7.60 7.95
N THR A 238 -15.26 -8.42 7.45
CA THR A 238 -13.81 -8.23 7.62
C THR A 238 -13.15 -7.73 6.33
N GLY A 239 -11.99 -7.08 6.48
CA GLY A 239 -11.13 -6.73 5.35
C GLY A 239 -11.50 -5.43 4.60
N LEU A 240 -12.62 -4.79 4.95
CA LEU A 240 -13.03 -3.52 4.34
C LEU A 240 -11.96 -2.43 4.48
N TRP A 241 -11.39 -2.23 5.68
CA TRP A 241 -10.36 -1.21 5.90
C TRP A 241 -9.13 -1.46 5.03
N LYS A 242 -8.73 -2.72 4.86
CA LYS A 242 -7.62 -3.05 3.95
C LYS A 242 -7.97 -2.72 2.50
N CYS A 243 -9.20 -2.99 2.05
CA CYS A 243 -9.64 -2.65 0.69
C CYS A 243 -9.68 -1.14 0.46
N ARG A 244 -10.23 -0.38 1.43
CA ARG A 244 -10.25 1.09 1.40
C ARG A 244 -8.85 1.68 1.36
N GLY A 245 -7.95 1.23 2.22
CA GLY A 245 -6.57 1.71 2.23
C GLY A 245 -5.83 1.43 0.94
N ALA A 246 -5.96 0.21 0.40
CA ALA A 246 -5.42 -0.13 -0.92
C ALA A 246 -6.04 0.75 -2.03
N GLY A 247 -7.31 1.13 -1.88
CA GLY A 247 -7.98 2.12 -2.73
C GLY A 247 -7.34 3.50 -2.65
N VAL A 248 -7.09 4.02 -1.45
CA VAL A 248 -6.38 5.31 -1.24
C VAL A 248 -5.01 5.28 -1.90
N GLU A 249 -4.21 4.25 -1.62
CA GLU A 249 -2.89 4.06 -2.24
C GLU A 249 -3.02 3.96 -3.77
N GLY A 250 -4.04 3.25 -4.27
CA GLY A 250 -4.35 3.14 -5.69
C GLY A 250 -4.63 4.48 -6.34
N VAL A 251 -5.48 5.31 -5.74
CA VAL A 251 -5.83 6.65 -6.26
C VAL A 251 -4.59 7.54 -6.33
N ILE A 252 -3.79 7.57 -5.27
CA ILE A 252 -2.53 8.36 -5.24
C ILE A 252 -1.56 7.89 -6.34
N GLY A 253 -1.39 6.57 -6.49
CA GLY A 253 -0.56 6.01 -7.54
C GLY A 253 -1.07 6.35 -8.95
N MET A 254 -2.38 6.28 -9.17
CA MET A 254 -3.01 6.64 -10.44
C MET A 254 -2.79 8.12 -10.77
N VAL A 255 -3.02 9.03 -9.81
CA VAL A 255 -2.80 10.47 -9.98
C VAL A 255 -1.35 10.74 -10.36
N PHE A 256 -0.39 10.10 -9.71
CA PHE A 256 1.01 10.27 -10.10
C PHE A 256 1.29 9.80 -11.52
N THR A 257 0.80 8.62 -11.90
CA THR A 257 1.06 8.07 -13.24
C THR A 257 0.40 8.87 -14.37
N THR A 258 -0.70 9.57 -14.11
CA THR A 258 -1.45 10.32 -15.12
C THR A 258 -1.19 11.83 -15.07
N GLN A 259 -0.91 12.38 -13.90
CA GLN A 259 -0.84 13.84 -13.63
C GLN A 259 0.52 14.30 -13.10
N GLY A 260 1.38 13.37 -12.67
CA GLY A 260 2.70 13.68 -12.13
C GLY A 260 2.72 14.03 -10.64
N ILE A 261 3.91 14.42 -10.18
CA ILE A 261 4.21 14.60 -8.75
C ILE A 261 3.50 15.79 -8.12
N ASP A 262 3.36 16.91 -8.84
CA ASP A 262 2.76 18.14 -8.31
C ASP A 262 1.26 17.99 -8.04
N ALA A 263 0.55 17.28 -8.92
CA ALA A 263 -0.85 16.94 -8.72
C ALA A 263 -1.02 16.00 -7.52
N THR A 264 -0.12 15.03 -7.38
CA THR A 264 -0.12 14.10 -6.25
C THR A 264 0.12 14.81 -4.92
N HIS A 265 1.04 15.78 -4.89
CA HIS A 265 1.30 16.61 -3.71
C HIS A 265 0.07 17.43 -3.31
N ARG A 266 -0.65 18.04 -4.27
CA ARG A 266 -1.90 18.76 -4.00
C ARG A 266 -2.99 17.84 -3.45
N VAL A 267 -3.15 16.65 -4.03
CA VAL A 267 -4.09 15.63 -3.53
C VAL A 267 -3.71 15.21 -2.11
N PHE A 268 -2.43 15.04 -1.82
CA PHE A 268 -1.96 14.72 -0.48
C PHE A 268 -2.34 15.80 0.54
N GLU A 269 -1.97 17.05 0.29
CA GLU A 269 -2.22 18.17 1.21
C GLU A 269 -3.72 18.45 1.42
N GLN A 270 -4.54 18.34 0.37
CA GLN A 270 -5.95 18.72 0.43
C GLN A 270 -6.91 17.57 0.80
N LEU A 271 -6.61 16.34 0.39
CA LEU A 271 -7.53 15.20 0.56
C LEU A 271 -7.03 14.12 1.52
N VAL A 272 -5.72 13.93 1.65
CA VAL A 272 -5.16 12.88 2.51
C VAL A 272 -4.85 13.42 3.89
N LEU A 273 -4.03 14.47 3.96
CA LEU A 273 -3.51 15.02 5.21
C LEU A 273 -4.60 15.42 6.21
N PRO A 274 -5.73 16.05 5.83
CA PRO A 274 -6.78 16.45 6.78
C PRO A 274 -7.50 15.27 7.44
N HIS A 275 -7.39 14.08 6.87
CA HIS A 275 -8.05 12.87 7.35
C HIS A 275 -7.06 11.82 7.86
N LEU A 276 -5.76 12.16 7.90
CA LEU A 276 -4.74 11.22 8.35
C LEU A 276 -4.80 11.10 9.88
N ALA A 277 -4.85 9.86 10.39
CA ALA A 277 -4.87 9.60 11.83
C ALA A 277 -3.46 9.80 12.43
N LEU A 278 -3.12 11.05 12.71
CA LEU A 278 -1.84 11.42 13.30
C LEU A 278 -1.83 11.16 14.81
N PRO A 279 -0.71 10.70 15.39
CA PRO A 279 -0.57 10.64 16.84
C PRO A 279 -0.70 12.04 17.46
N ILE A 280 -1.39 12.15 18.60
CA ILE A 280 -1.69 13.43 19.29
C ILE A 280 -0.43 14.28 19.51
N THR A 281 0.71 13.65 19.82
CA THR A 281 1.98 14.35 20.02
C THR A 281 2.47 15.03 18.74
N LEU A 282 2.29 14.38 17.59
CA LEU A 282 2.64 14.91 16.28
C LEU A 282 1.68 16.02 15.85
N GLU A 283 0.38 15.84 16.07
CA GLU A 283 -0.65 16.87 15.80
C GLU A 283 -0.37 18.16 16.56
N ARG A 284 -0.07 18.07 17.86
CA ARG A 284 0.27 19.23 18.70
C ARG A 284 1.52 19.95 18.20
N ALA A 285 2.55 19.21 17.79
CA ALA A 285 3.77 19.80 17.25
C ALA A 285 3.52 20.52 15.91
N LEU A 286 2.72 19.93 15.02
CA LEU A 286 2.35 20.55 13.74
C LEU A 286 1.48 21.79 13.93
N ALA A 287 0.56 21.78 14.89
CA ALA A 287 -0.25 22.95 15.26
C ALA A 287 0.64 24.08 15.79
N ALA A 288 1.58 23.78 16.70
CA ALA A 288 2.52 24.75 17.26
C ALA A 288 3.48 25.34 16.19
N ALA A 289 3.87 24.55 15.19
CA ALA A 289 4.67 25.03 14.07
C ALA A 289 3.91 26.00 13.14
N THR A 290 2.58 26.02 13.21
CA THR A 290 1.74 26.87 12.35
C THR A 290 1.57 28.28 12.91
N THR A 291 1.58 28.43 14.24
CA THR A 291 1.43 29.73 14.89
C THR A 291 2.69 30.58 14.78
N SER A 292 3.87 29.98 14.70
CA SER A 292 5.14 30.71 14.63
C SER A 292 5.40 31.40 13.29
N SER A 293 4.84 30.90 12.18
CA SER A 293 5.07 31.49 10.85
C SER A 293 4.20 32.73 10.55
N ASN A 294 3.15 32.97 11.33
CA ASN A 294 2.19 34.05 11.10
C ASN A 294 2.41 35.28 12.01
N SER A 295 3.55 35.40 12.70
CA SER A 295 3.83 36.61 13.47
C SER A 295 4.11 37.77 12.49
N PRO A 296 3.21 38.77 12.38
CA PRO A 296 3.39 39.87 11.44
C PRO A 296 4.65 40.63 11.84
N ALA A 297 5.55 40.86 10.88
CA ALA A 297 6.74 41.66 11.09
C ALA A 297 6.34 42.99 11.75
N PRO A 298 6.99 43.40 12.86
CA PRO A 298 6.64 44.66 13.51
C PRO A 298 6.81 45.77 12.49
N ALA A 299 5.71 46.48 12.22
CA ALA A 299 5.71 47.63 11.32
C ALA A 299 6.80 48.60 11.81
N SER A 300 7.88 48.71 11.04
CA SER A 300 8.96 49.65 11.30
C SER A 300 8.38 51.05 11.17
N GLY A 301 8.01 51.63 12.31
CA GLY A 301 7.58 53.01 12.43
C GLY A 301 8.66 53.92 11.85
N SER A 302 8.30 54.62 10.78
CA SER A 302 9.09 55.71 10.24
C SER A 302 8.92 56.90 11.18
N ALA A 303 10.01 57.33 11.78
CA ALA A 303 10.12 58.64 12.45
C ALA A 303 10.54 59.70 11.43
#